data_AF-A0A948PXE1-F1
#
_entry.id   AF-A0A948PXE1-F1
#
_cell.length_a   1.000
_cell.length_b   1.000
_cell.length_c   1.000
_cell.angle_alpha   90.00
_cell.angle_beta   90.00
_cell.angle_gamma   90.00
#
_symmetry.space_group_name_H-M   'P 1'
#
loop_
_entity.id
_entity.type
_entity.pdbx_description
1 polymer ?
#
loop_
_entity_poly.entity_id
_entity_poly.type
_entity_poly.pdbx_seq_one_letter_code
_entity_poly.pdbx_strand_id
1 'polypeptide(L)' 'MPTIFFYGPKLDKEKSREAIKSFTETASNVTGRPKASIVVYLRESSPENVGVGGELLEDRQKQK' A
#
# COMPACT_ATOMS: atom_id res chain seq x y z
N MET A 1 4.28 -18.20 2.98
CA MET A 1 4.03 -17.24 1.89
C MET A 1 3.59 -15.94 2.53
N PRO A 2 4.51 -15.00 2.81
CA PRO A 2 4.15 -13.68 3.33
C PRO A 2 3.32 -12.88 2.31
N THR A 3 2.27 -12.20 2.78
CA THR A 3 1.39 -11.40 1.94
C THR A 3 1.23 -10.00 2.52
N ILE A 4 1.40 -8.98 1.69
CA ILE A 4 1.26 -7.57 2.06
C ILE A 4 0.09 -6.99 1.30
N PHE A 5 -0.85 -6.39 2.02
CA PHE A 5 -1.92 -5.57 1.45
C PHE A 5 -1.61 -4.10 1.72
N PHE A 6 -1.45 -3.33 0.65
CA PHE A 6 -1.24 -1.89 0.70
C PHE A 6 -2.52 -1.20 0.23
N TYR A 7 -3.24 -0.57 1.15
CA TYR A 7 -4.39 0.27 0.85
C TYR A 7 -3.93 1.72 0.78
N GLY A 8 -4.18 2.38 -0.35
CA GLY A 8 -3.72 3.74 -0.54
C GLY A 8 -4.27 4.38 -1.81
N PRO A 9 -3.92 5.65 -2.06
CA PRO A 9 -4.31 6.32 -3.29
C PRO A 9 -3.67 5.64 -4.51
N LYS A 10 -4.21 5.95 -5.69
CA LYS A 10 -3.67 5.47 -6.96
C LYS A 10 -2.19 5.83 -7.11
N LEU A 11 -1.37 4.83 -7.43
CA LEU A 11 0.03 5.02 -7.75
C LEU A 11 0.22 4.97 -9.27
N ASP A 12 1.16 5.77 -9.78
CA ASP A 12 1.65 5.58 -11.14
C ASP A 12 2.45 4.26 -11.25
N LYS A 13 2.77 3.85 -12.49
CA LYS A 13 3.46 2.59 -12.75
C LYS A 13 4.87 2.53 -12.16
N GLU A 14 5.58 3.65 -12.08
CA GLU A 14 6.95 3.68 -11.56
C GLU A 14 6.95 3.52 -10.05
N LYS A 15 6.11 4.29 -9.34
CA LYS A 15 5.91 4.15 -7.89
C LYS A 15 5.36 2.78 -7.50
N SER A 16 4.47 2.21 -8.30
CA SER A 16 3.98 0.85 -8.07
C SER A 16 5.11 -0.18 -8.13
N ARG A 17 6.02 -0.04 -9.10
CA ARG A 17 7.20 -0.91 -9.25
C ARG A 17 8.15 -0.76 -8.08
N GLU A 18 8.42 0.47 -7.67
CA GLU A 18 9.26 0.78 -6.51
C GLU A 18 8.68 0.21 -5.22
N ALA A 19 7.39 0.45 -4.95
CA ALA A 19 6.70 -0.05 -3.76
C ALA A 19 6.76 -1.58 -3.66
N ILE A 20 6.45 -2.29 -4.76
CA ILE A 20 6.51 -3.77 -4.79
C ILE A 20 7.94 -4.25 -4.52
N LYS A 21 8.95 -3.64 -5.15
CA LYS A 21 10.35 -4.02 -4.95
C LYS A 21 10.78 -3.83 -3.50
N SER A 22 10.54 -2.64 -2.95
CA SER A 22 10.96 -2.28 -1.59
C SER A 22 10.26 -3.13 -0.53
N PHE A 23 8.93 -3.32 -0.64
CA PHE A 23 8.19 -4.18 0.28
C PHE A 23 8.65 -5.63 0.23
N THR A 24 8.91 -6.17 -0.96
CA THR A 24 9.42 -7.53 -1.14
C THR A 24 10.81 -7.69 -0.52
N GLU A 25 11.70 -6.71 -0.71
CA GLU A 25 13.04 -6.71 -0.14
C GLU A 25 13.02 -6.68 1.39
N THR A 26 12.28 -5.75 1.97
CA THR A 26 12.14 -5.65 3.43
C THR A 26 11.53 -6.92 4.02
N ALA A 27 10.44 -7.43 3.43
CA ALA A 27 9.78 -8.63 3.92
C ALA A 27 10.66 -9.88 3.80
N SER A 28 11.44 -10.02 2.73
CA SER A 28 12.39 -11.12 2.57
C SER A 28 13.47 -11.07 3.64
N ASN A 29 14.03 -9.88 3.88
CA ASN A 29 15.07 -9.66 4.89
C ASN A 29 14.59 -9.97 6.31
N VAL A 30 13.39 -9.49 6.68
CA VAL A 30 12.85 -9.67 8.04
C VAL A 30 12.37 -11.10 8.29
N THR A 31 11.83 -11.77 7.27
CA THR A 31 11.23 -13.11 7.44
C THR A 31 12.17 -14.26 7.09
N GLY A 32 13.31 -14.00 6.46
CA GLY A 32 14.23 -15.02 5.94
C GLY A 32 13.64 -15.85 4.79
N ARG A 33 12.50 -15.43 4.22
CA ARG A 33 11.83 -16.15 3.13
C ARG A 33 12.35 -15.68 1.76
N PRO A 34 12.41 -16.57 0.76
CA PRO A 34 12.76 -16.17 -0.61
C PRO A 34 11.80 -15.10 -1.14
N LYS A 35 12.33 -14.11 -1.87
CA LYS A 35 11.53 -13.05 -2.51
C LYS A 35 10.36 -13.59 -3.35
N ALA A 36 10.59 -14.69 -4.07
CA ALA A 36 9.58 -15.35 -4.90
C ALA A 36 8.35 -15.89 -4.12
N SER A 37 8.45 -16.02 -2.80
CA SER A 37 7.36 -16.47 -1.93
C SER A 37 6.54 -15.33 -1.31
N ILE A 38 6.85 -14.08 -1.66
CA ILE A 38 6.22 -12.88 -1.11
C ILE A 38 5.26 -12.30 -2.15
N VAL A 39 4.04 -12.00 -1.70
CA VAL A 39 2.98 -11.45 -2.54
C VAL A 39 2.62 -10.06 -2.05
N VAL A 40 2.55 -9.08 -2.95
CA VAL A 40 2.19 -7.69 -2.65
C VAL A 40 0.97 -7.29 -3.46
N TYR A 41 -0.10 -6.87 -2.77
CA TYR A 41 -1.31 -6.33 -3.38
C TYR A 41 -1.37 -4.82 -3.15
N LEU A 42 -1.36 -4.04 -4.23
CA LEU A 42 -1.66 -2.61 -4.18
C LEU A 42 -3.17 -2.44 -4.42
N ARG A 43 -3.89 -1.88 -3.45
CA ARG A 43 -5.34 -1.68 -3.46
C ARG A 43 -5.63 -0.19 -3.42
N GLU A 44 -6.16 0.31 -4.53
CA GLU A 44 -6.59 1.70 -4.65
C GLU A 44 -7.76 1.98 -3.69
N SER A 45 -7.70 3.10 -2.99
CA SER A 45 -8.74 3.60 -2.09
C SER A 45 -8.93 5.09 -2.34
N SER A 46 -10.20 5.52 -2.44
CA SER A 46 -10.57 6.90 -2.75
C SER A 46 -10.81 7.68 -1.44
N PRO A 47 -10.51 8.98 -1.39
CA PRO A 47 -10.91 9.82 -0.25
C PRO A 47 -12.41 9.77 0.08
N GLU A 48 -13.27 9.48 -0.91
CA GLU A 48 -14.73 9.34 -0.76
C GLU A 48 -15.16 8.09 0.00
N ASN A 49 -14.29 7.07 0.11
CA ASN A 49 -14.61 5.80 0.76
C ASN A 49 -13.63 5.40 1.87
N VAL A 50 -12.75 6.32 2.26
CA VAL A 50 -11.79 6.15 3.36
C VAL A 50 -12.20 7.07 4.49
N GLY A 51 -12.41 6.50 5.68
CA GLY A 51 -12.64 7.26 6.92
C GLY A 51 -11.36 7.40 7.73
N VAL A 52 -11.08 8.59 8.26
CA VAL A 52 -9.97 8.85 9.18
C VAL A 52 -10.47 9.67 10.35
N GLY A 53 -10.35 9.16 11.58
CA GLY A 53 -10.78 9.87 12.79
C GLY A 53 -12.30 10.08 12.89
N GLY A 54 -13.10 9.26 12.20
CA GLY A 54 -14.57 9.37 12.18
C GLY A 54 -15.14 10.25 11.07
N GLU A 55 -14.29 10.86 10.22
CA GLU A 55 -14.70 11.70 9.10
C GLU A 55 -14.24 11.09 7.77
N LEU A 56 -14.95 11.39 6.68
CA LEU A 56 -14.47 11.05 5.34
C LEU A 56 -13.16 11.77 5.05
N LEU A 57 -12.24 11.07 4.40
CA LEU A 57 -10.94 11.61 4.04
C LEU A 57 -11.07 12.79 3.06
N GLU A 58 -12.06 12.76 2.17
CA GLU A 58 -12.34 13.91 1.29
C GLU A 58 -12.69 15.18 2.06
N ASP A 59 -13.44 15.09 3.16
CA ASP A 59 -13.85 16.26 3.95
C ASP A 59 -12.66 16.85 4.69
N ARG A 60 -11.75 16.00 5.17
CA ARG A 60 -10.49 16.42 5.80
C ARG A 60 -9.51 17.07 4.82
N GLN A 61 -9.53 16.66 3.55
CA GLN A 61 -8.67 17.23 2.51
C GLN A 61 -9.15 18.61 2.05
N LYS A 62 -10.47 18.87 2.04
CA LYS A 62 -11.06 20.17 1.67
C LYS A 62 -10.79 21.28 2.71
N GLN A 63 -10.47 20.90 3.95
CA GLN A 63 -10.19 21.85 5.04
C GLN A 63 -8.72 22.32 5.09
N LYS A 64 -7.85 21.80 4.21
CA LYS A 64 -6.43 22.19 4.10
C LYS A 64 -6.21 23.13 2.93
#